data_AF-A0A3D6CKQ6-F1
#
_entry.id   AF-A0A3D6CKQ6-F1
#
_cell.length_a   1.000
_cell.length_b   1.000
_cell.length_c   1.000
_cell.angle_alpha   90.00
_cell.angle_beta   90.00
_cell.angle_gamma   90.00
#
_symmetry.space_group_name_H-M   'P 1'
#
loop_
_entity.id
_entity.type
_entity.pdbx_description
1 polymer ?
#
loop_
_entity_poly.entity_id
_entity_poly.type
_entity_poly.pdbx_seq_one_letter_code
_entity_poly.pdbx_strand_id
1 'polypeptide(L)'
;MDANKNEKQKDLKLMNWALKFASSAGLVGILCCVAPAILFMFGLMGGAYAISFADFFYNSDGSVGVSGWILRGLAVAIGVFGVYRFNVQQNQCSIDPKRKKKNLILLTAIIMILGLSVFLSLENLSAWYFDTYVVPAQQLELNMSN
;
A
#
# COMPACT_ATOMS: atom_id res chain seq x y z
N MET A 1 -47.44 -42.82 -6.03
CA MET A 1 -46.26 -42.83 -5.13
C MET A 1 -45.31 -41.66 -5.46
N ASP A 2 -45.87 -40.53 -5.91
CA ASP A 2 -45.13 -39.53 -6.71
C ASP A 2 -44.91 -38.18 -6.01
N ALA A 3 -45.64 -37.94 -4.90
CA ALA A 3 -45.43 -36.76 -4.05
C ALA A 3 -44.11 -36.83 -3.27
N ASN A 4 -43.73 -38.03 -2.79
CA ASN A 4 -42.53 -38.24 -1.96
C ASN A 4 -41.20 -38.03 -2.72
N LYS A 5 -41.16 -38.30 -4.03
CA LYS A 5 -39.98 -38.05 -4.86
C LYS A 5 -39.74 -36.57 -5.13
N ASN A 6 -40.79 -35.75 -5.23
CA ASN A 6 -40.68 -34.32 -5.52
C ASN A 6 -40.17 -33.49 -4.32
N GLU A 7 -40.58 -33.83 -3.09
CA GLU A 7 -40.05 -33.20 -1.87
C GLU A 7 -38.55 -33.47 -1.70
N LYS A 8 -38.14 -34.75 -1.80
CA LYS A 8 -36.75 -35.16 -1.62
C LYS A 8 -35.80 -34.55 -2.67
N GLN A 9 -36.31 -34.30 -3.89
CA GLN A 9 -35.54 -33.65 -4.96
C GLN A 9 -35.39 -32.14 -4.75
N LYS A 10 -36.37 -31.50 -4.10
CA LYS A 10 -36.33 -30.09 -3.72
C LYS A 10 -35.30 -29.86 -2.60
N ASP A 11 -35.30 -30.72 -1.58
CA ASP A 11 -34.34 -30.66 -0.47
C ASP A 11 -32.89 -30.87 -0.92
N LEU A 12 -32.62 -31.83 -1.82
CA LEU A 12 -31.28 -32.01 -2.37
C LEU A 12 -30.80 -30.80 -3.18
N LYS A 13 -31.69 -30.16 -3.95
CA LYS A 13 -31.35 -28.92 -4.70
C LYS A 13 -31.09 -27.76 -3.75
N LEU A 14 -31.84 -27.65 -2.66
CA LEU A 14 -31.67 -26.63 -1.63
C LEU A 14 -30.36 -26.83 -0.87
N MET A 15 -30.03 -28.07 -0.49
CA MET A 15 -28.74 -28.42 0.12
C MET A 15 -27.57 -28.13 -0.81
N ASN A 16 -27.66 -28.49 -2.10
CA ASN A 16 -26.57 -28.25 -3.06
C ASN A 16 -26.39 -26.74 -3.37
N TRP A 17 -27.48 -25.96 -3.33
CA TRP A 17 -27.43 -24.50 -3.41
C TRP A 17 -26.82 -23.87 -2.14
N ALA A 18 -27.21 -24.35 -0.96
CA ALA A 18 -26.67 -23.92 0.32
C ALA A 18 -25.17 -24.26 0.46
N LEU A 19 -24.74 -25.45 0.01
CA LEU A 19 -23.32 -25.85 0.02
C LEU A 19 -22.46 -24.96 -0.86
N LYS A 20 -22.97 -24.59 -2.04
CA LYS A 20 -22.31 -23.64 -2.94
C LYS A 20 -22.17 -22.27 -2.28
N PHE A 21 -23.25 -21.76 -1.68
CA PHE A 21 -23.23 -20.48 -0.97
C PHE A 21 -22.28 -20.49 0.24
N ALA A 22 -22.29 -21.56 1.04
CA ALA A 22 -21.41 -21.74 2.18
C ALA A 22 -19.93 -21.79 1.75
N SER A 23 -19.62 -22.49 0.65
CA SER A 23 -18.25 -22.54 0.12
C SER A 23 -17.75 -21.16 -0.35
N SER A 24 -18.61 -20.37 -1.01
CA SER A 24 -18.24 -19.00 -1.41
C SER A 24 -18.08 -18.06 -0.21
N ALA A 25 -18.97 -18.16 0.79
CA ALA A 25 -18.88 -17.35 2.00
C ALA A 25 -17.63 -17.70 2.83
N GLY A 26 -17.28 -18.99 2.92
CA GLY A 26 -16.06 -19.45 3.57
C GLY A 26 -14.79 -18.94 2.89
N LEU A 27 -14.74 -18.97 1.56
CA LEU A 27 -13.62 -18.41 0.78
C LEU A 27 -13.45 -16.91 1.01
N VAL A 28 -14.55 -16.15 0.97
CA VAL A 28 -14.50 -14.70 1.24
C VAL A 28 -14.11 -14.42 2.69
N GLY A 29 -14.60 -15.21 3.65
CA GLY A 29 -14.24 -15.10 5.06
C GLY A 29 -12.74 -15.35 5.31
N ILE A 30 -12.17 -16.39 4.70
CA ILE A 30 -10.74 -16.68 4.79
C ILE A 30 -9.94 -15.53 4.15
N LEU A 31 -10.33 -15.08 2.96
CA LEU A 31 -9.63 -14.01 2.25
C LEU A 31 -9.65 -12.69 3.05
N CYS A 32 -10.79 -12.33 3.65
CA CYS A 32 -10.98 -11.10 4.43
C CYS A 32 -10.19 -11.12 5.75
N CYS A 33 -9.96 -12.28 6.36
CA CYS A 33 -9.22 -12.38 7.64
C CYS A 33 -7.72 -12.63 7.45
N VAL A 34 -7.33 -13.38 6.42
CA VAL A 34 -5.92 -13.74 6.19
C VAL A 34 -5.18 -12.65 5.42
N ALA A 35 -5.85 -11.94 4.50
CA ALA A 35 -5.19 -10.87 3.75
C ALA A 35 -4.68 -9.74 4.67
N PRO A 36 -5.44 -9.21 5.64
CA PRO A 36 -4.94 -8.19 6.56
C PRO A 36 -3.78 -8.70 7.42
N ALA A 37 -3.80 -9.97 7.86
CA ALA A 37 -2.74 -10.55 8.66
C ALA A 37 -1.42 -10.66 7.86
N ILE A 38 -1.50 -11.10 6.60
CA ILE A 38 -0.33 -11.15 5.70
C ILE A 38 0.17 -9.73 5.41
N LEU A 39 -0.74 -8.79 5.11
CA LEU A 39 -0.37 -7.39 4.86
C LEU A 39 0.35 -6.78 6.06
N PHE A 40 -0.11 -7.10 7.27
CA PHE A 40 0.51 -6.65 8.51
C PHE A 40 1.92 -7.22 8.69
N MET A 41 2.10 -8.53 8.49
CA MET A 41 3.42 -9.16 8.59
C MET A 41 4.40 -8.65 7.53
N PHE A 42 3.95 -8.44 6.29
CA PHE A 42 4.76 -7.79 5.26
C PHE A 42 5.08 -6.34 5.61
N GLY A 43 4.14 -5.62 6.23
CA GLY A 43 4.35 -4.27 6.74
C GLY A 43 5.43 -4.22 7.82
N LEU A 44 5.38 -5.13 8.80
CA LEU A 44 6.39 -5.22 9.86
C LEU A 44 7.77 -5.60 9.33
N MET A 45 7.85 -6.62 8.47
CA MET A 45 9.12 -7.03 7.85
C MET A 45 9.69 -5.92 6.95
N GLY A 46 8.83 -5.26 6.16
CA GLY A 46 9.21 -4.12 5.33
C GLY A 46 9.69 -2.92 6.16
N GLY A 47 9.06 -2.66 7.30
CA GLY A 47 9.47 -1.62 8.25
C GLY A 47 10.87 -1.87 8.82
N ALA A 48 11.15 -3.10 9.27
CA ALA A 48 12.48 -3.46 9.75
C ALA A 48 13.56 -3.30 8.66
N TYR A 49 13.23 -3.67 7.42
CA TYR A 49 14.14 -3.52 6.30
C TYR A 49 14.37 -2.05 5.90
N ALA A 50 13.34 -1.21 6.03
CA ALA A 50 13.43 0.23 5.76
C ALA A 50 14.40 0.94 6.72
N ILE A 51 14.45 0.54 7.99
CA ILE A 51 15.39 1.09 8.99
C ILE A 51 16.84 0.75 8.60
N SER A 52 17.10 -0.51 8.23
CA SER A 52 18.44 -0.92 7.78
C SER A 52 18.90 -0.16 6.52
N PHE A 53 17.96 0.19 5.65
CA PHE A 53 18.24 1.05 4.51
C PHE A 53 18.52 2.51 4.91
N ALA A 54 17.85 3.04 5.94
CA ALA A 54 18.11 4.40 6.42
C ALA A 54 19.57 4.55 6.88
N ASP A 55 20.08 3.59 7.65
CA ASP A 55 21.50 3.57 8.05
C ASP A 55 22.47 3.45 6.87
N PHE A 56 22.04 2.83 5.77
CA PHE A 56 22.84 2.76 4.54
C PHE A 56 22.84 4.08 3.76
N PHE A 57 21.78 4.89 3.85
CA PHE A 57 21.61 6.14 3.08
C PHE A 57 22.16 7.39 3.78
N TYR A 58 22.31 7.37 5.10
CA TYR A 58 22.80 8.49 5.91
C TYR A 58 24.08 8.12 6.63
N ASN A 59 25.04 9.06 6.69
CA ASN A 59 26.27 8.89 7.47
C ASN A 59 25.99 9.14 8.97
N SER A 60 26.90 8.76 9.88
CA SER A 60 26.73 9.03 11.32
C SER A 60 26.51 10.51 11.68
N ASP A 61 26.89 11.44 10.80
CA ASP A 61 26.67 12.88 10.94
C ASP A 61 25.28 13.35 10.44
N GLY A 62 24.39 12.44 10.02
CA GLY A 62 23.09 12.76 9.44
C GLY A 62 23.16 13.34 8.01
N SER A 63 24.36 13.51 7.46
CA SER A 63 24.57 13.94 6.07
C SER A 63 24.25 12.81 5.09
N VAL A 64 23.76 13.18 3.92
CA VAL A 64 23.41 12.23 2.85
C VAL A 64 24.66 11.51 2.34
N GLY A 65 24.71 10.19 2.52
CA GLY A 65 25.80 9.36 2.03
C GLY A 65 25.83 9.28 0.49
N VAL A 66 26.90 8.68 -0.04
CA VAL A 66 27.04 8.44 -1.50
C VAL A 66 25.89 7.60 -2.04
N SER A 67 25.43 6.61 -1.27
CA SER A 67 24.24 5.78 -1.53
C SER A 67 22.95 6.60 -1.66
N GLY A 68 22.75 7.62 -0.82
CA GLY A 68 21.57 8.49 -0.88
C GLY A 68 21.50 9.31 -2.17
N TRP A 69 22.66 9.74 -2.67
CA TRP A 69 22.76 10.38 -3.99
C TRP A 69 22.51 9.42 -5.15
N ILE A 70 22.99 8.17 -5.05
CA ILE A 70 22.71 7.12 -6.05
C ILE A 70 21.20 6.85 -6.13
N LEU A 71 20.50 6.73 -4.99
CA LEU A 71 19.06 6.50 -4.95
C LEU A 71 18.28 7.64 -5.62
N ARG A 72 18.64 8.90 -5.33
CA ARG A 72 18.04 10.07 -5.96
C ARG A 72 18.29 10.08 -7.47
N GLY A 73 19.51 9.75 -7.90
CA GLY A 73 19.84 9.59 -9.31
C GLY A 73 18.98 8.52 -9.99
N LEU A 74 18.80 7.37 -9.36
CA LEU A 74 17.94 6.30 -9.85
C LEU A 74 16.47 6.73 -9.92
N ALA A 75 15.97 7.42 -8.90
CA ALA A 75 14.59 7.95 -8.89
C ALA A 75 14.35 8.92 -10.05
N VAL A 76 15.30 9.84 -10.30
CA VAL A 76 15.24 10.75 -11.46
C VAL A 76 15.27 9.95 -12.77
N ALA A 77 16.14 8.95 -12.89
CA ALA A 77 16.23 8.11 -14.09
C ALA A 77 14.91 7.38 -14.39
N ILE A 78 14.27 6.80 -13.36
CA ILE A 78 12.96 6.14 -13.48
C ILE A 78 11.88 7.15 -13.88
N GLY A 79 11.88 8.33 -13.26
CA GLY A 79 10.94 9.40 -13.61
C GLY A 79 11.06 9.83 -15.08
N VAL A 80 12.29 10.07 -15.54
CA VAL A 80 12.59 10.42 -16.94
C VAL A 80 12.19 9.27 -17.88
N PHE A 81 12.52 8.02 -17.53
CA PHE A 81 12.14 6.85 -18.32
C PHE A 81 10.62 6.70 -18.44
N GLY A 82 9.89 6.91 -17.34
CA GLY A 82 8.42 6.89 -17.32
C GLY A 82 7.81 7.94 -18.23
N VAL A 83 8.31 9.19 -18.14
CA VAL A 83 7.87 10.30 -19.01
C VAL A 83 8.19 10.01 -20.48
N TYR A 84 9.37 9.47 -20.77
CA TYR A 84 9.76 9.08 -22.12
C TYR A 84 8.82 8.01 -22.70
N ARG A 85 8.61 6.90 -21.97
CA ARG A 85 7.72 5.81 -22.39
C ARG A 85 6.28 6.29 -22.58
N PHE A 86 5.80 7.17 -21.69
CA PHE A 86 4.48 7.77 -21.80
C PHE A 86 4.35 8.63 -23.08
N ASN A 87 5.35 9.45 -23.37
CA ASN A 87 5.36 10.27 -24.58
C ASN A 87 5.37 9.41 -25.86
N VAL A 88 6.15 8.33 -25.88
CA VAL A 88 6.22 7.39 -27.00
C VAL A 88 4.87 6.70 -27.25
N GLN A 89 4.24 6.13 -26.21
CA GLN A 89 2.92 5.49 -26.36
C GLN A 89 1.84 6.47 -26.85
N GLN A 90 1.86 7.69 -26.32
CA GLN A 90 0.88 8.71 -26.68
C GLN A 90 1.12 9.37 -28.04
N ASN A 91 2.24 9.09 -28.73
CA ASN A 91 2.51 9.60 -30.08
C ASN A 91 1.94 8.70 -31.18
N GLN A 92 1.47 7.50 -30.83
CA GLN A 92 0.82 6.58 -31.77
C GLN A 92 -0.70 6.79 -31.89
N CYS A 93 -1.29 7.57 -30.99
CA CYS A 93 -2.71 7.94 -31.03
C CYS A 93 -2.87 9.36 -31.59
N SER A 94 -3.77 9.54 -32.56
CA SER A 94 -4.18 10.85 -33.09
C SER A 94 -5.06 11.63 -32.09
N ILE A 95 -4.50 11.96 -30.93
CA ILE A 95 -5.13 12.81 -29.92
C ILE A 95 -4.67 14.26 -30.09
N ASP A 96 -5.60 15.21 -29.94
CA ASP A 96 -5.31 16.64 -29.95
C ASP A 96 -4.19 16.99 -28.92
N PRO A 97 -3.07 17.59 -29.37
CA PRO A 97 -1.93 17.89 -28.51
C PRO A 97 -2.27 18.82 -27.35
N LYS A 98 -3.30 19.68 -27.47
CA LYS A 98 -3.73 20.58 -26.39
C LYS A 98 -4.42 19.82 -25.26
N ARG A 99 -5.26 18.82 -25.57
CA ARG A 99 -5.93 17.98 -24.55
C ARG A 99 -4.95 17.02 -23.88
N LYS A 100 -3.97 16.50 -24.61
CA LYS A 100 -2.89 15.64 -24.09
C LYS A 100 -2.11 16.32 -22.96
N LYS A 101 -1.66 17.57 -23.17
CA LYS A 101 -0.92 18.33 -22.16
C LYS A 101 -1.74 18.59 -20.90
N LYS A 102 -3.02 18.98 -21.06
CA LYS A 102 -3.90 19.22 -19.90
C LYS A 102 -4.14 17.96 -19.07
N ASN A 103 -4.34 16.81 -19.70
CA ASN A 103 -4.58 15.56 -18.99
C ASN A 103 -3.30 15.07 -18.26
N LEU A 104 -2.13 15.23 -18.86
CA LEU A 104 -0.87 14.90 -18.20
C LEU A 104 -0.62 15.81 -17.00
N ILE A 105 -0.85 17.12 -17.13
CA ILE A 105 -0.73 18.06 -16.00
C ILE A 105 -1.70 17.69 -14.87
N LEU A 106 -2.95 17.38 -15.21
CA LEU A 106 -3.97 16.98 -14.24
C LEU A 106 -3.57 15.69 -13.51
N LEU A 107 -3.11 14.68 -14.24
CA LEU A 107 -2.65 13.42 -13.66
C LEU A 107 -1.46 13.65 -12.72
N THR A 108 -0.45 14.41 -13.15
CA THR A 108 0.71 14.73 -12.32
C THR A 108 0.31 15.53 -11.07
N ALA A 109 -0.62 16.49 -11.21
CA ALA A 109 -1.12 17.27 -10.08
C ALA A 109 -1.85 16.39 -9.06
N ILE A 110 -2.70 15.46 -9.51
CA ILE A 110 -3.42 14.53 -8.63
C ILE A 110 -2.42 13.64 -7.87
N ILE A 111 -1.43 13.08 -8.57
CA ILE A 111 -0.41 12.22 -7.94
C ILE A 111 0.39 13.01 -6.91
N MET A 112 0.81 14.24 -7.22
CA MET A 112 1.53 15.11 -6.30
C MET A 112 0.69 15.44 -5.07
N ILE A 113 -0.56 15.88 -5.26
CA ILE A 113 -1.45 16.28 -4.15
C ILE A 113 -1.73 15.08 -3.24
N LEU A 114 -2.12 13.92 -3.81
CA LEU A 114 -2.39 12.72 -3.01
C LEU A 114 -1.13 12.19 -2.32
N GLY A 115 0.00 12.16 -3.03
CA GLY A 115 1.27 11.71 -2.46
C GLY A 115 1.70 12.57 -1.29
N LEU A 116 1.71 13.90 -1.47
CA LEU A 116 2.06 14.85 -0.42
C LEU A 116 1.07 14.79 0.75
N SER A 117 -0.23 14.70 0.47
CA SER A 117 -1.24 14.67 1.52
C SER A 117 -1.13 13.41 2.38
N VAL A 118 -0.90 12.25 1.75
CA VAL A 118 -0.73 10.97 2.47
C VAL A 118 0.57 10.99 3.27
N PHE A 119 1.66 11.48 2.68
CA PHE A 119 2.96 11.58 3.36
C PHE A 119 2.90 12.47 4.60
N LEU A 120 2.37 13.70 4.47
CA LEU A 120 2.24 14.63 5.59
C LEU A 120 1.30 14.10 6.68
N SER A 121 0.23 13.41 6.27
CA SER A 121 -0.68 12.79 7.23
C SER A 121 0.02 11.71 8.04
N LEU A 122 0.79 10.83 7.39
CA LEU A 122 1.56 9.78 8.05
C LEU A 122 2.61 10.34 9.01
N GLU A 123 3.37 11.36 8.58
CA GLU A 123 4.38 11.99 9.44
C GLU A 123 3.75 12.59 10.71
N ASN A 124 2.73 13.42 10.56
CA ASN A 124 2.07 14.04 11.73
C ASN A 124 1.48 13.01 12.68
N LEU A 125 0.88 11.94 12.15
CA LEU A 125 0.26 10.89 12.96
C LEU A 125 1.33 10.07 13.70
N SER A 126 2.45 9.77 13.03
CA SER A 126 3.59 9.10 13.65
C SER A 126 4.24 9.96 14.74
N ALA A 127 4.50 11.24 14.48
CA ALA A 127 5.09 12.16 15.44
C ALA A 127 4.22 12.28 16.70
N TRP A 128 2.91 12.49 16.51
CA TRP A 128 1.96 12.53 17.62
C TRP A 128 1.94 11.23 18.45
N TYR A 129 1.99 10.07 17.79
CA TYR A 129 2.02 8.78 18.47
C TYR A 129 3.30 8.60 19.31
N PHE A 130 4.46 8.95 18.75
CA PHE A 130 5.74 8.83 19.44
C PHE A 130 5.81 9.76 20.66
N ASP A 131 5.42 11.03 20.52
CA ASP A 131 5.42 12.00 21.61
C ASP A 131 4.45 11.62 22.73
N THR A 132 3.28 11.06 22.39
CA THR A 132 2.24 10.75 23.38
C THR A 132 2.52 9.46 24.15
N TYR A 133 3.05 8.44 23.48
CA TYR A 133 3.14 7.09 24.07
C TYR A 133 4.56 6.60 24.30
N VAL A 134 5.50 6.92 23.41
CA VAL A 134 6.84 6.31 23.43
C VAL A 134 7.82 7.14 24.26
N VAL A 135 7.92 8.44 24.00
CA VAL A 135 8.81 9.34 24.75
C VAL A 135 8.54 9.34 26.26
N PRO A 136 7.30 9.49 26.76
CA PRO A 136 7.06 9.51 28.20
C PRO A 136 7.37 8.17 28.88
N ALA A 137 7.14 7.04 28.20
CA ALA A 137 7.52 5.73 28.72
C ALA A 137 9.04 5.59 28.86
N GLN A 138 9.81 6.04 27.86
CA GLN A 138 11.28 6.06 27.94
C GLN A 138 11.80 6.95 29.07
N GLN A 139 11.19 8.12 29.28
CA GLN A 139 11.60 9.03 30.34
C GLN A 139 11.34 8.43 31.74
N LEU A 140 10.25 7.69 31.91
CA LEU A 140 9.98 6.96 33.17
C LEU A 140 11.02 5.88 33.45
N GLU A 141 11.41 5.10 32.44
CA GLU A 141 12.44 4.07 32.57
C GLU A 141 13.81 4.67 32.91
N LEU A 142 14.20 5.77 32.23
CA LEU A 142 15.46 6.47 32.49
C LEU A 142 15.50 7.11 33.88
N ASN A 143 14.39 7.68 34.36
CA ASN A 143 14.30 8.24 35.71
C ASN A 143 14.28 7.17 36.82
N MET A 144 13.84 5.94 36.54
CA MET A 144 13.95 4.83 37.49
C MET A 144 15.36 4.19 37.50
N SER A 145 16.15 4.44 36.45
CA SER A 145 17.53 3.95 36.34
C SER A 145 18.58 4.86 37.01
N ASN A 146 18.18 6.04 37.49
CA ASN A 146 19.01 6.97 38.28
C ASN A 146 18.65 6.87 39.77
#